data_AF-A0AAU5RRP9-F1
#
_entry.id   AF-A0AAU5RRP9-F1
#
_cell.length_a   1.000
_cell.length_b   1.000
_cell.length_c   1.000
_cell.angle_alpha   90.00
_cell.angle_beta   90.00
_cell.angle_gamma   90.00
#
_symmetry.space_group_name_H-M   'P 1'
#
loop_
_entity.id
_entity.type
_entity.pdbx_description
1 polymer ?
#
loop_
_entity_poly.entity_id
_entity_poly.type
_entity_poly.pdbx_seq_one_letter_code
_entity_poly.pdbx_strand_id
1 'polypeptide(L)'
;MSVLVAVNYPAPIPVGHLVEVTEYEDVRPERKRRGAGLGEAFQHPVLLDVDTGIRFMNHVHASAGANGGNAHRPNRYPPTPRPELPVNRVWRGRVLACALVYVEALSTQHTTLELEPDPPA
;
A
#
# COMPACT_ATOMS: atom_id res chain seq x y z
N MET A 1 -17.19 -13.65 0.38
CA MET A 1 -17.43 -12.24 0.00
C MET A 1 -16.07 -11.64 -0.28
N SER A 2 -15.85 -11.06 -1.46
CA SER A 2 -14.56 -10.45 -1.82
C SER A 2 -14.49 -8.97 -1.42
N VAL A 3 -13.27 -8.47 -1.25
CA VAL A 3 -12.96 -7.07 -0.91
C VAL A 3 -12.02 -6.51 -1.98
N LEU A 4 -12.28 -5.28 -2.43
CA LEU A 4 -11.39 -4.57 -3.35
C LEU A 4 -10.39 -3.71 -2.57
N VAL A 5 -9.12 -3.83 -2.90
CA VAL A 5 -8.04 -3.00 -2.36
C VAL A 5 -7.35 -2.29 -3.51
N ALA A 6 -7.34 -0.95 -3.48
CA ALA A 6 -6.67 -0.12 -4.47
C ALA A 6 -5.38 0.46 -3.89
N VAL A 7 -4.28 0.41 -4.64
CA VAL A 7 -3.00 1.05 -4.30
C VAL A 7 -2.47 1.87 -5.46
N ASN A 8 -1.89 3.03 -5.14
CA ASN A 8 -1.33 3.98 -6.11
C ASN A 8 0.16 3.71 -6.36
N TYR A 9 0.49 2.45 -6.61
CA TYR A 9 1.80 1.97 -7.05
C TYR A 9 1.66 0.57 -7.65
N PRO A 10 2.60 0.13 -8.50
CA PRO A 10 2.56 -1.20 -9.08
C PRO A 10 2.78 -2.28 -8.02
N ALA A 11 1.82 -3.20 -7.91
CA ALA A 11 1.89 -4.39 -7.08
C ALA A 11 1.41 -5.62 -7.87
N PRO A 12 2.22 -6.16 -8.80
CA PRO A 12 1.89 -7.37 -9.55
C PRO A 12 1.89 -8.59 -8.62
N ILE A 13 0.73 -8.89 -8.00
CA ILE A 13 0.58 -10.06 -7.13
C ILE A 13 -0.21 -11.14 -7.89
N PRO A 14 0.33 -12.36 -8.06
CA PRO A 14 -0.35 -13.43 -8.77
C PRO A 14 -1.65 -13.87 -8.08
N VAL A 15 -2.62 -14.33 -8.89
CA VAL A 15 -3.86 -14.95 -8.39
C VAL A 15 -3.52 -16.21 -7.59
N GLY A 16 -4.23 -16.40 -6.47
CA GLY A 16 -4.05 -17.51 -5.53
C GLY A 16 -3.08 -17.20 -4.40
N HIS A 17 -2.26 -16.15 -4.51
CA HIS A 17 -1.30 -15.79 -3.47
C HIS A 17 -2.02 -15.29 -2.21
N LEU A 18 -1.46 -15.61 -1.05
CA LEU A 18 -1.87 -15.04 0.23
C LEU A 18 -1.19 -13.69 0.43
N VAL A 19 -1.97 -12.66 0.72
CA VAL A 19 -1.46 -11.32 1.05
C VAL A 19 -1.85 -10.92 2.47
N GLU A 20 -0.96 -10.18 3.12
CA GLU A 20 -1.25 -9.42 4.34
C GLU A 20 -1.36 -7.94 3.99
N VAL A 21 -2.47 -7.33 4.37
CA VAL A 21 -2.81 -5.93 4.11
C VAL A 21 -2.71 -5.16 5.42
N THR A 22 -1.88 -4.13 5.46
CA THR A 22 -1.75 -3.21 6.59
C THR A 22 -2.34 -1.86 6.22
N GLU A 23 -3.33 -1.41 6.99
CA GLU A 23 -3.94 -0.09 6.85
C GLU A 23 -3.59 0.78 8.06
N TYR A 24 -3.32 2.06 7.81
CA TYR A 24 -2.87 3.01 8.83
C TYR A 24 -3.98 3.97 9.27
N GLU A 25 -3.86 4.53 10.46
CA GLU A 25 -4.82 5.50 11.01
C GLU A 25 -4.65 6.91 10.41
N ASP A 26 -5.75 7.62 10.16
CA ASP A 26 -5.71 9.07 9.85
C ASP A 26 -5.50 9.88 11.13
N VAL A 27 -4.24 10.07 11.51
CA VAL A 27 -3.83 10.86 12.69
C VAL A 27 -3.82 12.37 12.45
N ARG A 28 -4.25 12.85 11.28
CA ARG A 28 -4.30 14.29 11.05
C ARG A 28 -5.34 14.92 11.97
N PRO A 29 -5.07 16.11 12.52
CA PRO A 29 -6.07 16.91 13.23
C PRO A 29 -7.32 17.09 12.36
N GLU A 30 -8.51 17.03 12.96
CA GLU A 30 -9.79 17.09 12.25
C GLU A 30 -9.89 18.27 11.26
N ARG A 31 -9.39 19.44 11.67
CA ARG A 31 -9.35 20.65 10.83
C ARG A 31 -8.50 20.51 9.56
N LYS A 32 -7.54 19.58 9.55
CA LYS A 32 -6.64 19.27 8.41
C LYS A 32 -7.11 18.10 7.55
N ARG A 33 -8.21 17.42 7.92
CA ARG A 33 -8.75 16.29 7.15
C ARG A 33 -9.46 16.68 5.85
N ARG A 34 -9.77 17.96 5.66
CA ARG A 34 -10.42 18.50 4.44
C ARG A 34 -9.53 18.52 3.20
N GLY A 35 -8.21 18.32 3.35
CA GLY A 35 -7.28 18.24 2.22
C GLY A 35 -7.12 16.82 1.68
N ALA A 36 -6.65 16.71 0.43
CA ALA A 36 -6.48 15.43 -0.28
C ALA A 36 -5.55 14.41 0.43
N GLY A 37 -4.78 14.82 1.44
CA GLY A 37 -3.92 13.91 2.22
C GLY A 37 -2.78 13.30 1.41
N LEU A 38 -2.43 13.92 0.28
CA LEU A 38 -1.36 13.46 -0.60
C LEU A 38 -0.05 13.42 0.21
N GLY A 39 0.50 12.21 0.39
CA GLY A 39 1.71 11.98 1.18
C GLY A 39 1.49 11.41 2.58
N GLU A 40 0.25 11.12 2.96
CA GLU A 40 -0.09 10.54 4.27
C GLU A 40 -0.20 9.01 4.19
N ALA A 41 0.34 8.30 5.17
CA ALA A 41 0.41 6.83 5.16
C ALA A 41 -0.98 6.15 5.06
N PHE A 42 -2.00 6.70 5.73
CA PHE A 42 -3.34 6.12 5.75
C PHE A 42 -4.04 6.10 4.38
N GLN A 43 -3.53 6.84 3.39
CA GLN A 43 -4.03 6.81 2.00
C GLN A 43 -3.55 5.58 1.21
N HIS A 44 -2.60 4.83 1.75
CA HIS A 44 -1.87 3.80 1.01
C HIS A 44 -1.74 2.54 1.87
N PRO A 45 -2.57 1.50 1.68
CA PRO A 45 -2.38 0.25 2.42
C PRO A 45 -1.08 -0.43 1.98
N VAL A 46 -0.27 -0.90 2.93
CA VAL A 46 0.91 -1.72 2.62
C VAL A 46 0.47 -3.15 2.36
N LEU A 47 1.03 -3.75 1.31
CA LEU A 47 0.77 -5.14 0.94
C LEU A 47 2.04 -5.96 1.13
N LEU A 48 1.93 -7.09 1.82
CA LEU A 48 2.95 -8.14 1.84
C LEU A 48 2.38 -9.35 1.11
N ASP A 49 2.98 -9.74 -0.01
CA ASP A 49 2.77 -11.06 -0.59
C ASP A 49 3.48 -12.08 0.30
N VAL A 50 2.71 -12.85 1.06
CA VAL A 50 3.21 -13.78 2.07
C VAL A 50 3.95 -14.94 1.41
N ASP A 51 3.53 -15.34 0.21
CA ASP A 51 4.09 -16.48 -0.49
C ASP A 51 5.47 -16.17 -1.10
N THR A 52 5.73 -14.92 -1.47
CA THR A 52 7.01 -14.48 -2.05
C THR A 52 7.88 -13.66 -1.09
N GLY A 53 7.28 -13.12 -0.02
CA GLY A 53 7.93 -12.18 0.90
C GLY A 53 8.09 -10.76 0.33
N ILE A 54 7.57 -10.48 -0.87
CA ILE A 54 7.67 -9.16 -1.50
C ILE A 54 6.70 -8.19 -0.83
N ARG A 55 7.21 -7.01 -0.44
CA ARG A 55 6.42 -5.94 0.16
C ARG A 55 6.24 -4.78 -0.79
N PHE A 56 4.99 -4.42 -1.05
CA PHE A 56 4.61 -3.27 -1.86
C PHE A 56 4.12 -2.15 -0.95
N MET A 57 4.82 -1.02 -1.01
CA MET A 57 4.56 0.13 -0.15
C MET A 57 4.88 1.44 -0.86
N ASN A 58 4.14 2.49 -0.52
CA ASN A 58 4.51 3.86 -0.88
C ASN A 58 5.74 4.34 -0.08
N HIS A 59 6.55 5.25 -0.64
CA HIS A 59 7.73 5.82 0.02
C HIS A 59 7.44 6.43 1.40
N VAL A 60 6.22 6.93 1.61
CA VAL A 60 5.79 7.52 2.90
C VAL A 60 5.83 6.50 4.05
N HIS A 61 5.72 5.20 3.74
CA HIS A 61 5.89 4.13 4.73
C HIS A 61 7.35 3.88 5.06
N ALA A 62 8.27 4.22 4.16
CA ALA A 62 9.68 3.90 4.28
C ALA A 62 10.51 5.09 4.83
N SER A 63 10.00 6.32 4.72
CA SER A 63 10.67 7.54 5.19
C SER A 63 9.67 8.59 5.65
N ALA A 64 10.02 9.35 6.69
CA ALA A 64 9.25 10.49 7.19
C ALA A 64 9.42 11.75 6.31
N GLY A 65 10.48 11.82 5.51
CA GLY A 65 10.74 12.95 4.62
C GLY A 65 9.99 12.82 3.29
N ALA A 66 9.41 13.93 2.80
CA ALA A 66 8.75 14.02 1.50
C ALA A 66 9.63 13.46 0.39
N ASN A 67 9.09 12.58 -0.48
CA ASN A 67 9.53 12.10 -1.80
C ASN A 67 11.03 12.11 -2.14
N GLY A 68 11.92 12.15 -1.14
CA GLY A 68 13.27 12.75 -1.21
C GLY A 68 14.30 11.88 -1.91
N GLY A 69 13.79 11.00 -2.75
CA GLY A 69 14.55 10.20 -3.64
C GLY A 69 15.13 11.03 -4.76
N ASN A 70 16.40 10.80 -5.04
CA ASN A 70 17.04 11.37 -6.20
C ASN A 70 16.45 10.71 -7.45
N ALA A 71 15.82 11.48 -8.35
CA ALA A 71 15.28 10.93 -9.61
C ALA A 71 16.35 10.28 -10.51
N HIS A 72 17.63 10.56 -10.25
CA HIS A 72 18.78 10.06 -11.02
C HIS A 72 19.49 8.88 -10.36
N ARG A 73 19.12 8.46 -9.13
CA ARG A 73 19.76 7.32 -8.44
C ARG A 73 18.75 6.50 -7.63
N PRO A 74 18.87 5.16 -7.58
CA PRO A 74 18.03 4.34 -6.73
C PRO A 74 18.12 4.75 -5.26
N ASN A 75 16.97 4.87 -4.61
CA ASN A 75 16.88 5.20 -3.20
C ASN A 75 17.01 3.94 -2.35
N ARG A 76 17.68 4.07 -1.20
CA ARG A 76 17.78 2.98 -0.22
C ARG A 76 16.62 3.08 0.75
N TYR A 77 15.55 2.34 0.47
CA TYR A 77 14.43 2.18 1.41
C TYR A 77 14.63 0.93 2.28
N PRO A 78 14.26 0.97 3.57
CA PRO A 78 14.21 -0.23 4.40
C PRO A 78 13.20 -1.24 3.83
N PRO A 79 13.35 -2.55 4.11
CA PRO A 79 12.41 -3.57 3.66
C PRO A 79 11.08 -3.56 4.44
N THR A 80 11.01 -2.85 5.57
CA THR A 80 9.84 -2.79 6.45
C THR A 80 9.33 -1.35 6.58
N PRO A 81 8.02 -1.15 6.81
CA PRO A 81 7.48 0.16 7.13
C PRO A 81 8.10 0.75 8.41
N ARG A 82 8.01 2.07 8.53
CA ARG A 82 8.36 2.84 9.71
C ARG A 82 7.56 2.35 10.92
N PRO A 83 8.23 1.91 12.01
CA PRO A 83 7.57 1.26 13.14
C PRO A 83 6.69 2.23 13.95
N GLU A 84 6.91 3.54 13.84
CA GLU A 84 6.12 4.55 14.54
C GLU A 84 4.78 4.89 13.89
N LEU A 85 4.47 4.31 12.71
CA LEU A 85 3.20 4.56 12.03
C LEU A 85 2.05 3.83 12.74
N PRO A 86 0.99 4.54 13.14
CA PRO A 86 -0.15 3.94 13.83
C PRO A 86 -0.97 3.09 12.85
N VAL A 87 -1.06 1.80 13.17
CA VAL A 87 -1.79 0.81 12.38
C VAL A 87 -3.25 0.78 12.82
N ASN A 88 -4.16 0.96 11.88
CA ASN A 88 -5.59 0.83 12.10
C ASN A 88 -6.00 -0.65 12.13
N ARG A 89 -5.60 -1.40 11.10
CA ARG A 89 -5.88 -2.83 11.00
C ARG A 89 -4.86 -3.57 10.15
N VAL A 90 -4.68 -4.84 10.47
CA VAL A 90 -3.96 -5.82 9.65
C VAL A 90 -4.88 -7.00 9.39
N TRP A 91 -4.97 -7.43 8.15
CA TRP A 91 -5.79 -8.58 7.76
C TRP A 91 -5.17 -9.33 6.58
N ARG A 92 -5.62 -10.56 6.35
CA ARG A 92 -5.11 -11.41 5.26
C ARG A 92 -6.21 -11.76 4.28
N GLY A 93 -5.81 -12.00 3.03
CA GLY A 93 -6.72 -12.50 2.01
C GLY A 93 -5.99 -13.15 0.86
N ARG A 94 -6.69 -13.98 0.10
CA ARG A 94 -6.18 -14.59 -1.13
C ARG A 94 -6.52 -13.73 -2.33
N VAL A 95 -5.56 -13.56 -3.24
CA VAL A 95 -5.78 -12.80 -4.47
C VAL A 95 -6.69 -13.59 -5.41
N LEU A 96 -7.85 -13.01 -5.75
CA LEU A 96 -8.76 -13.52 -6.76
C LEU A 96 -8.48 -12.89 -8.13
N ALA A 97 -8.12 -11.61 -8.14
CA ALA A 97 -7.74 -10.87 -9.35
C ALA A 97 -6.78 -9.73 -9.01
N CYS A 98 -5.90 -9.40 -9.96
CA CYS A 98 -4.99 -8.26 -9.89
C CYS A 98 -5.02 -7.48 -11.20
N ALA A 99 -5.49 -6.24 -11.16
CA ALA A 99 -5.52 -5.34 -12.30
C ALA A 99 -4.44 -4.27 -12.15
N LEU A 100 -3.56 -4.14 -13.15
CA LEU A 100 -2.57 -3.08 -13.26
C LEU A 100 -3.00 -2.11 -14.36
N VAL A 101 -3.27 -0.86 -14.00
CA VAL A 101 -3.74 0.17 -14.92
C VAL A 101 -2.70 1.29 -14.98
N TYR A 102 -2.16 1.51 -16.17
CA TYR A 102 -1.33 2.69 -16.44
C TYR A 102 -2.22 3.91 -16.63
N VAL A 103 -2.00 4.95 -15.83
CA VAL A 103 -2.74 6.22 -15.93
C VAL A 103 -1.85 7.23 -16.64
N GLU A 104 -2.12 7.48 -17.93
CA GLU A 104 -1.30 8.33 -18.80
C GLU A 104 -1.01 9.71 -18.17
N ALA A 105 -2.05 10.38 -17.67
CA ALA A 105 -1.94 11.71 -17.08
C ALA A 105 -1.08 11.77 -15.80
N LEU A 106 -0.84 10.64 -15.14
CA LEU A 106 -0.11 10.57 -13.87
C LEU A 106 1.27 9.88 -14.02
N SER A 107 1.58 9.33 -15.20
CA SER A 107 2.81 8.56 -15.46
C SER A 107 3.11 7.52 -14.37
N THR A 108 2.05 6.93 -13.80
CA THR A 108 2.13 5.96 -12.70
C THR A 108 1.18 4.79 -12.97
N GLN A 109 1.47 3.65 -12.34
CA GLN A 109 0.65 2.45 -12.41
C GLN A 109 -0.18 2.31 -11.14
N HIS A 110 -1.48 2.12 -11.31
CA HIS A 110 -2.43 1.84 -10.23
C HIS A 110 -2.69 0.34 -10.19
N THR A 111 -2.80 -0.21 -8.99
CA THR A 111 -3.18 -1.61 -8.81
C THR A 111 -4.52 -1.68 -8.09
N THR A 112 -5.42 -2.53 -8.59
CA THR A 112 -6.63 -2.95 -7.86
C THR A 112 -6.57 -4.45 -7.67
N LEU A 113 -6.66 -4.89 -6.42
CA LEU A 113 -6.73 -6.30 -6.03
C LEU A 113 -8.16 -6.63 -5.61
N GLU A 114 -8.68 -7.75 -6.11
CA GLU A 114 -9.83 -8.41 -5.52
C GLU A 114 -9.33 -9.53 -4.62
N LEU A 115 -9.67 -9.46 -3.34
CA LEU A 115 -9.22 -10.38 -2.31
C LEU A 115 -10.38 -11.14 -1.69
N GLU A 116 -10.22 -12.45 -1.51
CA GLU A 116 -11.04 -13.22 -0.59
C GLU A 116 -10.44 -13.14 0.82
N PRO A 117 -11.08 -12.47 1.80
CA PRO A 117 -10.54 -12.38 3.15
C PRO A 117 -10.37 -13.76 3.77
N ASP A 118 -9.21 -13.99 4.37
CA ASP A 118 -8.97 -15.16 5.20
C ASP A 118 -9.74 -14.95 6.51
N PRO A 119 -10.62 -15.87 6.93
CA PRO A 119 -11.31 -15.73 8.21
C PRO A 119 -10.28 -15.54 9.34
N PRO A 120 -10.58 -14.67 10.33
CA PRO A 120 -9.74 -14.58 11.51
C PRO A 120 -9.67 -15.96 12.18
N ALA A 121 -8.46 -16.38 12.54
CA ALA A 121 -8.23 -17.61 13.29
C ALA A 121 -8.95 -17.61 14.64
#